data_AF-A0A955SHC0-F1
#
_entry.id   AF-A0A955SHC0-F1
#
_cell.length_a   1.000
_cell.length_b   1.000
_cell.length_c   1.000
_cell.angle_alpha   90.00
_cell.angle_beta   90.00
_cell.angle_gamma   90.00
#
_symmetry.space_group_name_H-M   'P 1'
#
loop_
_entity.id
_entity.type
_entity.pdbx_description
1 polymer ?
#
loop_
_entity_poly.entity_id
_entity_poly.type
_entity_poly.pdbx_seq_one_letter_code
_entity_poly.pdbx_strand_id
1 'polypeptide(L)'
;MQVSLHSLSEEIDRIDPALVAELEDKESSQSPDLHQSLIERMDKILEGFPEEPDPVLRSLPYRALDFAFKAHGDQYRSSGKPYITHPVAVAELVGELVPDRPTLAAALLHDVVEDTEISSANITELFGQEVAFLVDGVTKVSHIRYALSHEKQIENLRRLLVATAKDLRVILIKLCDRLHNMRTLTPLAPAKRRQICQSTLDIFAPLAHRLGVEKIKNELQDLCLFYLNPGIYRRIKEQVAERLVERREYAEKVRHNIADVLATHGIEGNVEWRVKHFWSIYQKMERDRKDFSEIYDLTGIRILVESVDECYGALGIVHAVWPPVEGRFKDYISNPKPNDYRSIHTTLLGPEGRLLEVQIRTFQMHRVCEEGVAAHWR
;
A
#
# COMPACT_ATOMS: atom_id res chain seq x y z
N MET A 1 17.60 7.29 -21.43
CA MET A 1 18.27 8.41 -22.11
C MET A 1 18.74 9.35 -21.01
N GLN A 2 20.04 9.45 -20.74
CA GLN A 2 20.59 10.25 -19.64
C GLN A 2 20.19 11.72 -19.83
N VAL A 3 19.28 12.21 -18.99
CA VAL A 3 19.04 13.64 -18.87
C VAL A 3 20.21 14.20 -18.05
N SER A 4 21.02 15.07 -18.67
CA SER A 4 22.14 15.72 -17.99
C SER A 4 21.60 16.68 -16.94
N LEU A 5 22.15 16.66 -15.72
CA LEU A 5 21.85 17.61 -14.63
C LEU A 5 21.90 19.08 -15.10
N HIS A 6 22.72 19.39 -16.10
CA HIS A 6 22.83 20.73 -16.70
C HIS A 6 21.63 21.14 -17.58
N SER A 7 20.92 20.17 -18.17
CA SER A 7 19.73 20.44 -18.98
C SER A 7 18.45 20.60 -18.15
N LEU A 8 18.45 20.09 -16.91
CA LEU A 8 17.35 20.25 -15.95
C LEU A 8 17.43 21.62 -15.23
N SER A 9 18.64 22.14 -14.98
CA SER A 9 18.82 23.48 -14.41
C SER A 9 18.29 24.59 -15.34
N GLU A 10 18.46 24.45 -16.66
CA GLU A 10 17.97 25.45 -17.63
C GLU A 10 16.43 25.47 -17.77
N GLU A 11 15.73 24.39 -17.42
CA GLU A 11 14.25 24.36 -17.36
C GLU A 11 13.71 24.87 -16.01
N ILE A 12 14.52 24.80 -14.94
CA ILE A 12 14.25 25.39 -13.61
C ILE A 12 14.35 26.92 -13.67
N ASP A 13 15.14 27.49 -14.58
CA ASP A 13 15.33 28.94 -14.75
C ASP A 13 14.13 29.70 -15.36
N ARG A 14 13.00 29.03 -15.61
CA ARG A 14 11.72 29.67 -16.01
C ARG A 14 10.77 29.93 -14.84
N ILE A 15 11.24 29.75 -13.62
CA ILE A 15 10.51 29.97 -12.37
C ILE A 15 10.65 31.45 -11.96
N ASP A 16 9.68 32.00 -11.22
CA ASP A 16 9.80 33.31 -10.56
C ASP A 16 11.18 33.46 -9.90
N PRO A 17 12.04 34.36 -10.42
CA PRO A 17 13.42 34.51 -9.95
C PRO A 17 13.51 34.83 -8.45
N ALA A 18 12.47 35.43 -7.86
CA ALA A 18 12.45 35.77 -6.44
C ALA A 18 12.32 34.53 -5.53
N LEU A 19 11.50 33.55 -5.93
CA LEU A 19 11.30 32.32 -5.16
C LEU A 19 12.48 31.34 -5.34
N VAL A 20 13.08 31.31 -6.53
CA VAL A 20 14.32 30.56 -6.78
C VAL A 20 15.47 31.14 -5.98
N ALA A 21 15.62 32.46 -5.94
CA ALA A 21 16.66 33.12 -5.16
C ALA A 21 16.55 32.82 -3.66
N GLU A 22 15.34 32.81 -3.08
CA GLU A 22 15.13 32.43 -1.66
C GLU A 22 15.46 30.96 -1.36
N LEU A 23 15.33 30.07 -2.35
CA LEU A 23 15.69 28.65 -2.22
C LEU A 23 17.16 28.37 -2.57
N GLU A 24 17.80 29.20 -3.39
CA GLU A 24 19.24 29.15 -3.69
C GLU A 24 20.08 29.69 -2.54
N ASP A 25 19.58 30.67 -1.78
CA ASP A 25 20.22 31.14 -0.54
C ASP A 25 20.19 30.08 0.58
N LYS A 26 19.36 29.03 0.45
CA LYS A 26 19.43 27.83 1.30
C LYS A 26 20.43 26.84 0.72
N GLU A 27 21.73 27.10 0.91
CA GLU A 27 22.75 26.06 0.73
C GLU A 27 22.41 24.87 1.63
N SER A 28 21.87 23.79 1.05
CA SER A 28 21.57 22.55 1.77
C SER A 28 22.88 21.92 2.24
N SER A 29 23.02 21.67 3.55
CA SER A 29 24.18 20.94 4.09
C SER A 29 24.16 19.43 3.78
N GLN A 30 23.08 18.94 3.17
CA GLN A 30 22.97 17.55 2.72
C GLN A 30 23.92 17.26 1.54
N SER A 31 24.56 16.09 1.54
CA SER A 31 25.65 15.78 0.59
C SER A 31 25.14 15.62 -0.86
N PRO A 32 25.95 16.02 -1.88
CA PRO A 32 25.66 15.75 -3.29
C PRO A 32 25.39 14.26 -3.58
N ASP A 33 26.08 13.37 -2.86
CA ASP A 33 25.89 11.92 -2.96
C ASP A 33 24.47 11.47 -2.57
N LEU A 34 23.84 12.15 -1.60
CA LEU A 34 22.47 11.84 -1.20
C LEU A 34 21.51 12.21 -2.33
N HIS A 35 21.65 13.40 -2.90
CA HIS A 35 20.80 13.87 -4.00
C HIS A 35 20.87 12.94 -5.21
N GLN A 36 22.09 12.55 -5.61
CA GLN A 36 22.30 11.58 -6.69
C GLN A 36 21.62 10.23 -6.39
N SER A 37 21.73 9.72 -5.16
CA SER A 37 21.06 8.49 -4.76
C SER A 37 19.52 8.58 -4.81
N LEU A 38 18.95 9.76 -4.55
CA LEU A 38 17.50 9.98 -4.67
C LEU A 38 17.05 9.99 -6.13
N ILE A 39 17.87 10.54 -7.04
CA ILE A 39 17.61 10.50 -8.49
C ILE A 39 17.60 9.05 -8.99
N GLU A 40 18.57 8.23 -8.58
CA GLU A 40 18.60 6.80 -8.97
C GLU A 40 17.36 6.04 -8.50
N ARG A 41 16.85 6.36 -7.31
CA ARG A 41 15.58 5.81 -6.82
C ARG A 41 14.40 6.29 -7.68
N MET A 42 14.40 7.57 -8.08
CA MET A 42 13.37 8.12 -8.97
C MET A 42 13.35 7.41 -10.31
N ASP A 43 14.53 7.19 -10.92
CA ASP A 43 14.67 6.47 -12.19
C ASP A 43 14.03 5.08 -12.09
N LYS A 44 14.32 4.36 -11.00
CA LYS A 44 13.76 3.03 -10.75
C LYS A 44 12.22 3.04 -10.60
N ILE A 45 11.64 4.08 -10.01
CA ILE A 45 10.17 4.21 -9.93
C ILE A 45 9.61 4.38 -11.35
N LEU A 46 10.24 5.24 -12.15
CA LEU A 46 9.77 5.61 -13.49
C LEU A 46 9.97 4.51 -14.54
N GLU A 47 10.83 3.51 -14.31
CA GLU A 47 10.93 2.31 -15.17
C GLU A 47 9.59 1.59 -15.35
N GLY A 48 8.72 1.64 -14.33
CA GLY A 48 7.38 1.03 -14.37
C GLY A 48 6.30 1.91 -14.98
N PHE A 49 6.62 3.13 -15.43
CA PHE A 49 5.65 4.11 -15.91
C PHE A 49 5.55 4.08 -17.45
N PRO A 50 4.38 4.44 -18.02
CA PRO A 50 4.26 4.63 -19.47
C PRO A 50 5.27 5.66 -19.99
N GLU A 51 5.70 5.48 -21.24
CA GLU A 51 6.51 6.49 -21.92
C GLU A 51 5.73 7.81 -22.01
N GLU A 52 6.39 8.91 -21.65
CA GLU A 52 5.80 10.24 -21.69
C GLU A 52 6.46 11.06 -22.80
N PRO A 53 5.77 11.36 -23.91
CA PRO A 53 6.33 12.16 -24.99
C PRO A 53 6.52 13.63 -24.62
N ASP A 54 5.69 14.20 -23.73
CA ASP A 54 5.79 15.59 -23.33
C ASP A 54 7.01 15.79 -22.42
N PRO A 55 8.03 16.58 -22.84
CA PRO A 55 9.21 16.85 -22.02
C PRO A 55 8.87 17.44 -20.64
N VAL A 56 7.83 18.29 -20.56
CA VAL A 56 7.43 18.98 -19.33
C VAL A 56 6.87 17.99 -18.32
N LEU A 57 6.00 17.09 -18.76
CA LEU A 57 5.46 16.03 -17.90
C LEU A 57 6.54 15.00 -17.57
N ARG A 58 7.44 14.70 -18.51
CA ARG A 58 8.54 13.75 -18.29
C ARG A 58 9.50 14.24 -17.20
N SER A 59 9.85 15.53 -17.19
CA SER A 59 10.74 16.12 -16.18
C SER A 59 10.04 16.46 -14.85
N LEU A 60 8.70 16.40 -14.80
CA LEU A 60 7.89 16.80 -13.64
C LEU A 60 8.31 16.12 -12.31
N PRO A 61 8.50 14.79 -12.22
CA PRO A 61 8.89 14.16 -10.96
C PRO A 61 10.29 14.57 -10.48
N TYR A 62 11.23 14.79 -11.41
CA TYR A 62 12.59 15.23 -11.09
C TYR A 62 12.58 16.67 -10.58
N ARG A 63 11.84 17.56 -11.25
CA ARG A 63 11.64 18.95 -10.79
C ARG A 63 11.02 18.99 -9.39
N ALA A 64 10.03 18.14 -9.12
CA ALA A 64 9.40 18.03 -7.80
C ALA A 64 10.36 17.48 -6.73
N LEU A 65 11.21 16.50 -7.09
CA LEU A 65 12.24 15.95 -6.20
C LEU A 65 13.26 17.02 -5.80
N ASP A 66 13.80 17.75 -6.78
CA ASP A 66 14.78 18.81 -6.55
C ASP A 66 14.20 19.92 -5.67
N PHE A 67 12.96 20.31 -5.96
CA PHE A 67 12.26 21.31 -5.17
C PHE A 67 12.02 20.84 -3.73
N ALA A 68 11.53 19.61 -3.53
CA ALA A 68 11.33 19.05 -2.19
C ALA A 68 12.66 18.92 -1.42
N PHE A 69 13.73 18.52 -2.10
CA PHE A 69 15.08 18.41 -1.51
C PHE A 69 15.56 19.77 -1.00
N LYS A 70 15.45 20.82 -1.81
CA LYS A 70 15.81 22.20 -1.43
C LYS A 70 14.89 22.74 -0.33
N ALA A 71 13.57 22.54 -0.45
CA ALA A 71 12.59 23.07 0.49
C ALA A 71 12.77 22.50 1.91
N HIS A 72 13.04 21.20 2.03
CA HIS A 72 13.30 20.56 3.31
C HIS A 72 14.72 20.82 3.84
N GLY A 73 15.68 21.25 3.02
CA GLY A 73 17.01 21.72 3.44
C GLY A 73 17.65 20.85 4.54
N ASP A 74 17.99 21.45 5.68
CA ASP A 74 18.62 20.74 6.82
C ASP A 74 17.61 20.08 7.79
N GLN A 75 16.37 19.85 7.36
CA GLN A 75 15.36 19.21 8.20
C GLN A 75 15.66 17.72 8.38
N TYR A 76 15.59 17.26 9.63
CA TYR A 76 15.74 15.84 9.99
C TYR A 76 14.46 15.28 10.60
N ARG A 77 14.17 14.02 10.31
CA ARG A 77 13.11 13.27 10.99
C ARG A 77 13.53 12.95 12.42
N SER A 78 12.56 12.62 13.29
CA SER A 78 12.84 12.13 14.65
C SER A 78 13.68 10.86 14.71
N SER A 79 13.85 10.15 13.58
CA SER A 79 14.77 9.01 13.43
C SER A 79 16.23 9.42 13.18
N GLY A 80 16.53 10.71 13.01
CA GLY A 80 17.85 11.23 12.63
C GLY A 80 18.17 11.13 11.13
N LYS A 81 17.20 10.79 10.27
CA LYS A 81 17.40 10.74 8.81
C LYS A 81 16.99 12.07 8.16
N PRO A 82 17.60 12.48 7.02
CA PRO A 82 17.15 13.63 6.24
C PRO A 82 15.65 13.56 5.92
N TYR A 83 14.92 14.67 6.04
CA TYR A 83 13.47 14.69 5.90
C TYR A 83 13.01 14.22 4.52
N ILE A 84 13.72 14.61 3.46
CA ILE A 84 13.46 14.24 2.06
C ILE A 84 13.34 12.72 1.83
N THR A 85 13.94 11.90 2.70
CA THR A 85 13.77 10.44 2.63
C THR A 85 12.33 9.98 2.83
N HIS A 86 11.49 10.77 3.51
CA HIS A 86 10.07 10.48 3.69
C HIS A 86 9.26 10.73 2.41
N PRO A 87 9.23 11.94 1.82
CA PRO A 87 8.50 12.16 0.56
C PRO A 87 8.92 11.20 -0.55
N VAL A 88 10.20 10.86 -0.68
CA VAL A 88 10.67 9.87 -1.66
C VAL A 88 10.15 8.46 -1.37
N ALA A 89 10.11 8.02 -0.11
CA ALA A 89 9.52 6.72 0.24
C ALA A 89 7.99 6.68 0.00
N VAL A 90 7.30 7.82 0.18
CA VAL A 90 5.87 7.94 -0.16
C VAL A 90 5.66 7.90 -1.67
N ALA A 91 6.54 8.56 -2.43
CA ALA A 91 6.58 8.54 -3.89
C ALA A 91 6.78 7.11 -4.44
N GLU A 92 7.69 6.33 -3.87
CA GLU A 92 7.88 4.91 -4.22
C GLU A 92 6.59 4.10 -3.99
N LEU A 93 5.99 4.25 -2.80
CA LEU A 93 4.78 3.52 -2.45
C LEU A 93 3.59 3.88 -3.35
N VAL A 94 3.41 5.16 -3.67
CA VAL A 94 2.31 5.58 -4.54
C VAL A 94 2.57 5.22 -6.00
N GLY A 95 3.82 5.28 -6.47
CA GLY A 95 4.19 4.91 -7.84
C GLY A 95 3.95 3.42 -8.13
N GLU A 96 4.05 2.55 -7.11
CA GLU A 96 3.61 1.15 -7.25
C GLU A 96 2.12 1.02 -7.56
N LEU A 97 1.28 1.94 -7.04
CA LEU A 97 -0.19 1.88 -7.14
C LEU A 97 -0.72 2.67 -8.33
N VAL A 98 -0.16 3.85 -8.55
CA VAL A 98 -0.62 4.84 -9.52
C VAL A 98 0.61 5.29 -10.31
N PRO A 99 0.92 4.65 -11.46
CA PRO A 99 2.05 5.01 -12.31
C PRO A 99 1.78 6.29 -13.11
N ASP A 100 1.52 7.38 -12.39
CA ASP A 100 1.13 8.70 -12.90
C ASP A 100 2.10 9.79 -12.38
N ARG A 101 2.62 10.61 -13.30
CA ARG A 101 3.69 11.59 -12.99
C ARG A 101 3.19 12.74 -12.09
N PRO A 102 2.02 13.36 -12.33
CA PRO A 102 1.38 14.28 -11.38
C PRO A 102 1.19 13.72 -9.98
N THR A 103 0.75 12.45 -9.85
CA THR A 103 0.62 11.78 -8.54
C THR A 103 1.96 11.67 -7.83
N LEU A 104 3.00 11.27 -8.56
CA LEU A 104 4.35 11.12 -8.02
C LEU A 104 4.92 12.47 -7.56
N ALA A 105 4.75 13.51 -8.38
CA ALA A 105 5.12 14.88 -8.02
C ALA A 105 4.37 15.37 -6.77
N ALA A 106 3.06 15.15 -6.69
CA ALA A 106 2.27 15.51 -5.52
C ALA A 106 2.72 14.76 -4.26
N ALA A 107 3.10 13.48 -4.36
CA ALA A 107 3.65 12.72 -3.24
C ALA A 107 5.02 13.24 -2.77
N LEU A 108 5.87 13.73 -3.67
CA LEU A 108 7.14 14.38 -3.30
C LEU A 108 6.92 15.72 -2.60
N LEU A 109 5.85 16.42 -2.94
CA LEU A 109 5.54 17.78 -2.48
C LEU A 109 4.55 17.82 -1.31
N HIS A 110 4.00 16.68 -0.88
CA HIS A 110 2.82 16.65 -0.01
C HIS A 110 3.01 17.34 1.36
N ASP A 111 4.22 17.26 1.93
CA ASP A 111 4.58 17.88 3.20
C ASP A 111 5.25 19.25 3.02
N VAL A 112 5.57 19.66 1.78
CA VAL A 112 6.26 20.93 1.53
C VAL A 112 5.37 22.12 1.93
N VAL A 113 4.08 22.07 1.62
CA VAL A 113 3.13 23.13 1.97
C VAL A 113 2.82 23.15 3.48
N GLU A 114 2.93 22.01 4.18
CA GLU A 114 2.69 21.93 5.62
C GLU A 114 3.88 22.39 6.46
N ASP A 115 5.10 22.03 6.03
CA ASP A 115 6.32 22.18 6.84
C ASP A 115 7.18 23.37 6.42
N THR A 116 6.85 24.07 5.34
CA THR A 116 7.64 25.20 4.83
C THR A 116 6.78 26.44 4.56
N GLU A 117 7.42 27.57 4.22
CA GLU A 117 6.74 28.83 3.91
C GLU A 117 6.11 28.86 2.51
N ILE A 118 6.22 27.77 1.75
CA ILE A 118 5.75 27.67 0.36
C ILE A 118 4.22 27.57 0.32
N SER A 119 3.59 28.44 -0.46
CA SER A 119 2.13 28.47 -0.61
C SER A 119 1.63 27.55 -1.73
N SER A 120 0.33 27.20 -1.70
CA SER A 120 -0.31 26.45 -2.79
C SER A 120 -0.32 27.22 -4.13
N ALA A 121 -0.25 28.55 -4.09
CA ALA A 121 -0.11 29.38 -5.28
C ALA A 121 1.25 29.13 -5.96
N ASN A 122 2.33 29.02 -5.17
CA ASN A 122 3.65 28.67 -5.70
C ASN A 122 3.64 27.28 -6.35
N ILE A 123 3.00 26.29 -5.70
CA ILE A 123 2.88 24.94 -6.29
C ILE A 123 2.11 24.98 -7.63
N THR A 124 1.06 25.80 -7.70
CA THR A 124 0.25 25.95 -8.93
C THR A 124 1.07 26.54 -10.08
N GLU A 125 1.87 27.56 -9.79
CA GLU A 125 2.73 28.23 -10.77
C GLU A 125 3.86 27.30 -11.27
N LEU A 126 4.47 26.56 -10.35
CA LEU A 126 5.64 25.71 -10.63
C LEU A 126 5.28 24.38 -11.30
N PHE A 127 4.23 23.73 -10.82
CA PHE A 127 3.90 22.33 -11.14
C PHE A 127 2.52 22.17 -11.78
N GLY A 128 1.77 23.25 -11.93
CA GLY A 128 0.45 23.27 -12.54
C GLY A 128 -0.69 23.00 -11.57
N GLN A 129 -1.91 23.26 -12.06
CA GLN A 129 -3.13 23.22 -11.27
C GLN A 129 -3.46 21.84 -10.71
N GLU A 130 -3.11 20.78 -11.44
CA GLU A 130 -3.39 19.40 -11.05
C GLU A 130 -2.55 18.97 -9.84
N VAL A 131 -1.23 19.18 -9.88
CA VAL A 131 -0.34 18.86 -8.76
C VAL A 131 -0.71 19.69 -7.53
N ALA A 132 -0.99 20.98 -7.70
CA ALA A 132 -1.43 21.84 -6.61
C ALA A 132 -2.75 21.36 -5.98
N PHE A 133 -3.71 20.91 -6.79
CA PHE A 133 -4.96 20.33 -6.30
C PHE A 133 -4.71 19.07 -5.47
N LEU A 134 -3.83 18.18 -5.93
CA LEU A 134 -3.49 16.96 -5.20
C LEU A 134 -2.81 17.27 -3.86
N VAL A 135 -1.80 18.14 -3.86
CA VAL A 135 -1.07 18.56 -2.65
C VAL A 135 -2.01 19.21 -1.63
N ASP A 136 -2.81 20.19 -2.06
CA ASP A 136 -3.81 20.85 -1.20
C ASP A 136 -4.84 19.85 -0.63
N GLY A 137 -5.27 18.89 -1.44
CA GLY A 137 -6.13 17.80 -1.01
C GLY A 137 -5.51 16.96 0.11
N VAL A 138 -4.24 16.58 -0.03
CA VAL A 138 -3.51 15.79 0.98
C VAL A 138 -3.34 16.59 2.26
N THR A 139 -2.97 17.86 2.16
CA THR A 139 -2.77 18.75 3.31
C THR A 139 -4.06 18.97 4.11
N LYS A 140 -5.17 19.22 3.43
CA LYS A 140 -6.49 19.35 4.08
C LYS A 140 -6.90 18.08 4.83
N VAL A 141 -6.52 16.91 4.31
CA VAL A 141 -6.76 15.63 4.98
C VAL A 141 -5.89 15.47 6.23
N SER A 142 -4.64 15.95 6.23
CA SER A 142 -3.77 15.94 7.41
C SER A 142 -4.34 16.75 8.59
N HIS A 143 -5.00 17.88 8.30
CA HIS A 143 -5.60 18.75 9.32
C HIS A 143 -6.90 18.24 9.94
N ILE A 144 -7.43 17.10 9.48
CA ILE A 144 -8.62 16.49 10.07
C ILE A 144 -8.28 16.04 11.50
N ARG A 145 -8.67 16.85 12.49
CA ARG A 145 -8.39 16.62 13.92
C ARG A 145 -8.97 15.26 14.34
N TYR A 146 -8.08 14.33 14.68
CA TYR A 146 -8.42 13.00 15.18
C TYR A 146 -9.01 13.11 16.58
N ALA A 147 -10.33 13.00 16.69
CA ALA A 147 -11.03 13.07 17.95
C ALA A 147 -11.59 11.71 18.36
N LEU A 148 -11.56 11.44 19.67
CA LEU A 148 -11.80 10.13 20.29
C LEU A 148 -13.26 9.65 20.24
N SER A 149 -14.22 10.52 19.89
CA SER A 149 -15.65 10.16 19.85
C SER A 149 -16.06 9.58 18.50
N HIS A 150 -16.87 8.53 18.51
CA HIS A 150 -17.41 7.86 17.32
C HIS A 150 -18.08 8.82 16.32
N GLU A 151 -18.84 9.82 16.78
CA GLU A 151 -19.47 10.82 15.92
C GLU A 151 -18.47 11.66 15.12
N LYS A 152 -17.34 12.01 15.75
CA LYS A 152 -16.26 12.75 15.06
C LYS A 152 -15.45 11.87 14.12
N GLN A 153 -15.36 10.56 14.37
CA GLN A 153 -14.79 9.62 13.40
C GLN A 153 -15.65 9.53 12.14
N ILE A 154 -16.98 9.52 12.28
CA ILE A 154 -17.92 9.55 11.15
C ILE A 154 -17.79 10.88 10.37
N GLU A 155 -17.66 12.00 11.07
CA GLU A 155 -17.46 13.31 10.43
C GLU A 155 -16.11 13.40 9.71
N ASN A 156 -15.03 12.89 10.32
CA ASN A 156 -13.71 12.81 9.70
C ASN A 156 -13.75 11.90 8.46
N LEU A 157 -14.45 10.77 8.53
CA LEU A 157 -14.68 9.89 7.38
C LEU A 157 -15.50 10.59 6.29
N ARG A 158 -16.54 11.37 6.63
CA ARG A 158 -17.28 12.17 5.65
C ARG A 158 -16.40 13.21 4.97
N ARG A 159 -15.54 13.91 5.71
CA ARG A 159 -14.59 14.89 5.15
C ARG A 159 -13.58 14.24 4.23
N LEU A 160 -13.03 13.09 4.64
CA LEU A 160 -12.20 12.24 3.78
C LEU A 160 -12.95 11.85 2.50
N LEU A 161 -14.21 11.42 2.62
CA LEU A 161 -15.04 11.03 1.48
C LEU A 161 -15.33 12.19 0.51
N VAL A 162 -15.57 13.40 1.05
CA VAL A 162 -15.77 14.61 0.24
C VAL A 162 -14.48 15.01 -0.48
N ALA A 163 -13.32 14.87 0.16
CA ALA A 163 -12.03 15.09 -0.48
C ALA A 163 -11.76 14.06 -1.60
N THR A 164 -12.11 12.79 -1.38
CA THR A 164 -11.98 11.72 -2.39
C THR A 164 -12.99 11.79 -3.53
N ALA A 165 -14.11 12.49 -3.35
CA ALA A 165 -15.17 12.56 -4.36
C ALA A 165 -14.71 13.23 -5.66
N LYS A 166 -13.62 14.02 -5.59
CA LYS A 166 -13.04 14.70 -6.76
C LYS A 166 -11.88 13.92 -7.37
N ASP A 167 -11.03 13.31 -6.55
CA ASP A 167 -9.88 12.53 -7.04
C ASP A 167 -9.41 11.51 -5.99
N LEU A 168 -9.31 10.24 -6.38
CA LEU A 168 -8.85 9.15 -5.51
C LEU A 168 -7.33 9.19 -5.27
N ARG A 169 -6.56 9.86 -6.12
CA ARG A 169 -5.10 9.98 -5.96
C ARG A 169 -4.74 10.64 -4.63
N VAL A 170 -5.51 11.63 -4.19
CA VAL A 170 -5.32 12.32 -2.89
C VAL A 170 -5.29 11.33 -1.73
N ILE A 171 -6.22 10.37 -1.70
CA ILE A 171 -6.30 9.42 -0.59
C ILE A 171 -5.28 8.30 -0.69
N LEU A 172 -4.91 7.89 -1.92
CA LEU A 172 -3.83 6.93 -2.12
C LEU A 172 -2.50 7.50 -1.63
N ILE A 173 -2.19 8.76 -1.95
CA ILE A 173 -1.02 9.47 -1.40
C ILE A 173 -1.08 9.47 0.13
N LYS A 174 -2.23 9.82 0.74
CA LYS A 174 -2.36 9.86 2.20
C LYS A 174 -2.21 8.48 2.86
N LEU A 175 -2.70 7.42 2.23
CA LEU A 175 -2.52 6.05 2.71
C LEU A 175 -1.05 5.64 2.67
N CYS A 176 -0.32 5.98 1.61
CA CYS A 176 1.11 5.75 1.47
C CYS A 176 1.93 6.55 2.49
N ASP A 177 1.60 7.83 2.70
CA ASP A 177 2.14 8.65 3.78
C ASP A 177 1.95 7.96 5.14
N ARG A 178 0.70 7.61 5.48
CA ARG A 178 0.39 6.92 6.73
C ARG A 178 1.17 5.62 6.87
N LEU A 179 1.30 4.83 5.81
CA LEU A 179 2.05 3.58 5.82
C LEU A 179 3.54 3.83 6.11
N HIS A 180 4.18 4.76 5.42
CA HIS A 180 5.58 5.09 5.67
C HIS A 180 5.77 5.63 7.10
N ASN A 181 4.86 6.47 7.59
CA ASN A 181 4.86 6.94 8.97
C ASN A 181 4.76 5.79 9.99
N MET A 182 3.90 4.81 9.75
CA MET A 182 3.79 3.59 10.57
C MET A 182 5.07 2.75 10.54
N ARG A 183 5.75 2.62 9.37
CA ARG A 183 7.05 1.92 9.26
C ARG A 183 8.16 2.60 10.07
N THR A 184 8.09 3.92 10.24
CA THR A 184 9.09 4.72 10.95
C THR A 184 8.67 5.19 12.34
N LEU A 185 7.65 4.57 12.93
CA LEU A 185 7.00 5.07 14.16
C LEU A 185 7.84 4.87 15.45
N THR A 186 8.88 4.03 15.38
CA THR A 186 9.71 3.58 16.51
C THR A 186 10.39 4.69 17.33
N PRO A 187 10.82 5.85 16.81
CA PRO A 187 11.44 6.89 17.64
C PRO A 187 10.47 7.64 18.56
N LEU A 188 9.16 7.62 18.28
CA LEU A 188 8.19 8.44 19.02
C LEU A 188 7.90 7.90 20.43
N ALA A 189 7.37 8.73 21.33
CA ALA A 189 6.94 8.29 22.66
C ALA A 189 5.79 7.27 22.61
N PRO A 190 5.71 6.27 23.53
CA PRO A 190 4.67 5.23 23.51
C PRO A 190 3.23 5.74 23.44
N ALA A 191 2.93 6.86 24.12
CA ALA A 191 1.60 7.48 24.08
C ALA A 191 1.24 7.96 22.66
N LYS A 192 2.18 8.58 21.96
CA LYS A 192 2.00 9.04 20.58
C LYS A 192 1.87 7.86 19.61
N ARG A 193 2.65 6.79 19.81
CA ARG A 193 2.53 5.55 19.01
C ARG A 193 1.13 4.96 19.14
N ARG A 194 0.60 4.82 20.36
CA ARG A 194 -0.76 4.32 20.60
C ARG A 194 -1.82 5.19 19.92
N GLN A 195 -1.71 6.51 20.04
CA GLN A 195 -2.64 7.44 19.38
C GLN A 195 -2.64 7.26 17.86
N ILE A 196 -1.45 7.16 17.25
CA ILE A 196 -1.30 6.97 15.81
C ILE A 196 -1.86 5.60 15.39
N CYS A 197 -1.54 4.52 16.11
CA CYS A 197 -2.07 3.19 15.82
C CYS A 197 -3.60 3.13 15.92
N GLN A 198 -4.19 3.74 16.96
CA GLN A 198 -5.63 3.79 17.10
C GLN A 198 -6.29 4.52 15.92
N SER A 199 -5.75 5.68 15.55
CA SER A 199 -6.18 6.41 14.35
C SER A 199 -6.03 5.58 13.06
N THR A 200 -4.94 4.84 12.92
CA THR A 200 -4.69 3.95 11.79
C THR A 200 -5.73 2.84 11.70
N LEU A 201 -6.09 2.19 12.82
CA LEU A 201 -7.09 1.14 12.86
C LEU A 201 -8.52 1.64 12.65
N ASP A 202 -8.84 2.83 13.18
CA ASP A 202 -10.20 3.38 13.14
C ASP A 202 -10.54 4.04 11.79
N ILE A 203 -9.54 4.57 11.09
CA ILE A 203 -9.74 5.40 9.90
C ILE A 203 -9.04 4.83 8.68
N PHE A 204 -7.71 4.69 8.74
CA PHE A 204 -6.91 4.42 7.55
C PHE A 204 -7.03 2.98 7.06
N ALA A 205 -7.04 1.99 7.96
CA ALA A 205 -7.24 0.59 7.58
C ALA A 205 -8.65 0.34 7.00
N PRO A 206 -9.76 0.82 7.61
CA PRO A 206 -11.09 0.74 7.01
C PRO A 206 -11.20 1.45 5.66
N LEU A 207 -10.48 2.55 5.48
CA LEU A 207 -10.45 3.29 4.22
C LEU A 207 -9.69 2.52 3.13
N ALA A 208 -8.51 2.00 3.44
CA ALA A 208 -7.76 1.11 2.55
C ALA A 208 -8.61 -0.12 2.15
N HIS A 209 -9.32 -0.74 3.10
CA HIS A 209 -10.26 -1.83 2.82
C HIS A 209 -11.35 -1.41 1.84
N ARG A 210 -11.96 -0.24 2.05
CA ARG A 210 -13.03 0.28 1.18
C ARG A 210 -12.55 0.56 -0.24
N LEU A 211 -11.32 1.03 -0.38
CA LEU A 211 -10.67 1.27 -1.67
C LEU A 211 -10.10 0.00 -2.30
N GLY A 212 -10.18 -1.15 -1.61
CA GLY A 212 -9.66 -2.43 -2.11
C GLY A 212 -8.14 -2.57 -2.04
N VAL A 213 -7.42 -1.65 -1.41
CA VAL A 213 -5.94 -1.68 -1.31
C VAL A 213 -5.52 -2.56 -0.13
N GLU A 214 -5.72 -3.87 -0.29
CA GLU A 214 -5.56 -4.86 0.78
C GLU A 214 -4.13 -4.96 1.30
N LYS A 215 -3.11 -4.82 0.42
CA LYS A 215 -1.69 -4.84 0.79
C LYS A 215 -1.39 -3.79 1.86
N ILE A 216 -1.81 -2.54 1.61
CA ILE A 216 -1.63 -1.43 2.57
C ILE A 216 -2.42 -1.69 3.86
N LYS A 217 -3.69 -2.09 3.74
CA LYS A 217 -4.52 -2.37 4.92
C LYS A 217 -3.87 -3.39 5.86
N ASN A 218 -3.44 -4.51 5.30
CA ASN A 218 -2.87 -5.60 6.08
C ASN A 218 -1.57 -5.17 6.76
N GLU A 219 -0.71 -4.42 6.05
CA GLU A 219 0.54 -3.93 6.62
C GLU A 219 0.31 -2.89 7.72
N LEU A 220 -0.61 -1.95 7.53
CA LEU A 220 -1.00 -0.98 8.57
C LEU A 220 -1.48 -1.70 9.83
N GLN A 221 -2.31 -2.73 9.67
CA GLN A 221 -2.85 -3.52 10.77
C GLN A 221 -1.77 -4.32 11.51
N ASP A 222 -0.86 -4.98 10.79
CA ASP A 222 0.25 -5.73 11.39
C ASP A 222 1.21 -4.80 12.15
N LEU A 223 1.50 -3.60 11.63
CA LEU A 223 2.28 -2.57 12.32
C LEU A 223 1.55 -2.07 13.58
N CYS A 224 0.23 -1.88 13.52
CA CYS A 224 -0.55 -1.55 14.70
C CYS A 224 -0.48 -2.64 15.77
N LEU A 225 -0.56 -3.93 15.40
CA LEU A 225 -0.39 -5.04 16.35
C LEU A 225 0.98 -4.98 17.04
N PHE A 226 2.03 -4.77 16.24
CA PHE A 226 3.40 -4.67 16.72
C PHE A 226 3.56 -3.57 17.79
N TYR A 227 2.98 -2.40 17.58
CA TYR A 227 3.11 -1.28 18.51
C TYR A 227 2.12 -1.32 19.69
N LEU A 228 0.89 -1.82 19.49
CA LEU A 228 -0.14 -1.84 20.54
C LEU A 228 0.05 -3.03 21.50
N ASN A 229 0.33 -4.22 20.95
CA ASN A 229 0.43 -5.46 21.70
C ASN A 229 1.70 -6.26 21.30
N PRO A 230 2.90 -5.75 21.61
CA PRO A 230 4.17 -6.35 21.16
C PRO A 230 4.37 -7.78 21.67
N GLY A 231 3.84 -8.12 22.86
CA GLY A 231 3.91 -9.48 23.40
C GLY A 231 3.10 -10.49 22.57
N ILE A 232 1.89 -10.11 22.16
CA ILE A 232 1.03 -10.94 21.31
C ILE A 232 1.65 -11.06 19.91
N TYR A 233 2.11 -9.94 19.35
CA TYR A 233 2.79 -9.92 18.07
C TYR A 233 3.99 -10.88 18.05
N ARG A 234 4.85 -10.81 19.09
CA ARG A 234 6.02 -11.68 19.19
C ARG A 234 5.62 -13.15 19.30
N ARG A 235 4.63 -13.47 20.14
CA ARG A 235 4.11 -14.84 20.30
C ARG A 235 3.59 -15.39 18.97
N ILE A 236 2.74 -14.65 18.27
CA ILE A 236 2.24 -15.06 16.95
C ILE A 236 3.41 -15.26 15.98
N LYS A 237 4.38 -14.33 15.94
CA LYS A 237 5.55 -14.43 15.05
C LYS A 237 6.39 -15.68 15.36
N GLU A 238 6.67 -15.96 16.62
CA GLU A 238 7.42 -17.14 17.08
C GLU A 238 6.68 -18.43 16.72
N GLN A 239 5.39 -18.53 17.01
CA GLN A 239 4.60 -19.73 16.70
C GLN A 239 4.34 -19.91 15.20
N VAL A 240 4.36 -18.83 14.42
CA VAL A 240 4.40 -18.90 12.95
C VAL A 240 5.75 -19.48 12.48
N ALA A 241 6.85 -19.07 13.11
CA ALA A 241 8.21 -19.51 12.78
C ALA A 241 8.53 -20.96 13.21
N GLU A 242 8.09 -21.40 14.39
CA GLU A 242 8.38 -22.74 14.95
C GLU A 242 7.95 -23.89 14.04
N ARG A 243 6.90 -23.70 13.24
CA ARG A 243 6.40 -24.71 12.29
C ARG A 243 6.52 -24.27 10.84
N LEU A 244 7.42 -23.34 10.54
CA LEU A 244 7.54 -22.78 9.20
C LEU A 244 7.94 -23.84 8.17
N VAL A 245 8.89 -24.72 8.52
CA VAL A 245 9.39 -25.77 7.63
C VAL A 245 8.29 -26.79 7.34
N GLU A 246 7.68 -27.38 8.37
CA GLU A 246 6.58 -28.34 8.24
C GLU A 246 5.41 -27.75 7.44
N ARG A 247 5.02 -26.50 7.72
CA ARG A 247 3.94 -25.82 6.99
C ARG A 247 4.30 -25.56 5.54
N ARG A 248 5.55 -25.19 5.24
CA ARG A 248 6.02 -24.97 3.87
C ARG A 248 6.00 -26.28 3.10
N GLU A 249 6.53 -27.36 3.66
CA GLU A 249 6.52 -28.68 3.03
C GLU A 249 5.10 -29.17 2.76
N TYR A 250 4.20 -29.03 3.74
CA TYR A 250 2.78 -29.34 3.57
C TYR A 250 2.13 -28.48 2.47
N ALA A 251 2.38 -27.17 2.49
CA ALA A 251 1.81 -26.23 1.52
C ALA A 251 2.31 -26.51 0.10
N GLU A 252 3.60 -26.78 -0.08
CA GLU A 252 4.18 -27.14 -1.37
C GLU A 252 3.63 -28.46 -1.90
N LYS A 253 3.47 -29.47 -1.03
CA LYS A 253 2.85 -30.74 -1.40
C LYS A 253 1.41 -30.53 -1.89
N VAL A 254 0.62 -29.74 -1.15
CA VAL A 254 -0.76 -29.42 -1.55
C VAL A 254 -0.79 -28.61 -2.84
N ARG A 255 0.09 -27.62 -2.98
CA ARG A 255 0.23 -26.78 -4.18
C ARG A 255 0.53 -27.63 -5.41
N HIS A 256 1.49 -28.55 -5.32
CA HIS A 256 1.87 -29.45 -6.40
C HIS A 256 0.71 -30.37 -6.80
N ASN A 257 0.07 -31.02 -5.82
CA ASN A 257 -1.09 -31.87 -6.07
C ASN A 257 -2.23 -31.11 -6.78
N ILE A 258 -2.54 -29.87 -6.37
CA ILE A 258 -3.56 -29.06 -7.03
C ILE A 258 -3.13 -28.73 -8.46
N ALA A 259 -1.88 -28.30 -8.65
CA ALA A 259 -1.36 -27.94 -9.97
C ALA A 259 -1.42 -29.11 -10.95
N ASP A 260 -1.01 -30.31 -10.52
CA ASP A 260 -1.03 -31.52 -11.34
C ASP A 260 -2.45 -31.91 -11.75
N VAL A 261 -3.41 -31.83 -10.82
CA VAL A 261 -4.80 -32.17 -11.12
C VAL A 261 -5.42 -31.14 -12.06
N LEU A 262 -5.14 -29.84 -11.88
CA LEU A 262 -5.61 -28.79 -12.80
C LEU A 262 -5.05 -29.00 -14.21
N ALA A 263 -3.75 -29.27 -14.34
CA ALA A 263 -3.10 -29.51 -15.61
C ALA A 263 -3.65 -30.75 -16.34
N THR A 264 -3.95 -31.82 -15.61
CA THR A 264 -4.57 -33.05 -16.17
C THR A 264 -5.96 -32.78 -16.76
N HIS A 265 -6.66 -31.76 -16.28
CA HIS A 265 -7.97 -31.33 -16.77
C HIS A 265 -7.89 -30.16 -17.77
N GLY A 266 -6.68 -29.79 -18.22
CA GLY A 266 -6.48 -28.74 -19.21
C GLY A 266 -6.69 -27.31 -18.70
N ILE A 267 -6.65 -27.09 -17.37
CA ILE A 267 -6.69 -25.74 -16.80
C ILE A 267 -5.25 -25.30 -16.51
N GLU A 268 -4.76 -24.34 -17.28
CA GLU A 268 -3.50 -23.65 -17.00
C GLU A 268 -3.75 -22.58 -15.93
N GLY A 269 -3.26 -22.82 -14.71
CA GLY A 269 -3.43 -21.91 -13.59
C GLY A 269 -2.20 -21.85 -12.70
N ASN A 270 -1.95 -20.68 -12.11
CA ASN A 270 -0.90 -20.52 -11.12
C ASN A 270 -1.45 -20.82 -9.71
N VAL A 271 -0.90 -21.86 -9.09
CA VAL A 271 -1.24 -22.26 -7.72
C VAL A 271 -0.14 -21.79 -6.78
N GLU A 272 -0.51 -20.92 -5.84
CA GLU A 272 0.37 -20.33 -4.86
C GLU A 272 -0.13 -20.65 -3.45
N TRP A 273 0.78 -20.75 -2.49
CA TRP A 273 0.40 -20.75 -1.08
C TRP A 273 0.62 -19.37 -0.47
N ARG A 274 -0.19 -19.02 0.53
CA ARG A 274 -0.12 -17.75 1.24
C ARG A 274 -0.20 -17.95 2.75
N VAL A 275 0.48 -17.10 3.49
CA VAL A 275 0.37 -17.03 4.95
C VAL A 275 -0.66 -15.98 5.34
N LYS A 276 -1.43 -16.25 6.40
CA LYS A 276 -2.30 -15.23 6.99
C LYS A 276 -1.50 -14.12 7.68
N HIS A 277 -1.94 -12.89 7.55
CA HIS A 277 -1.40 -11.73 8.26
C HIS A 277 -1.60 -11.85 9.78
N PHE A 278 -0.66 -11.32 10.56
CA PHE A 278 -0.65 -11.47 12.02
C PHE A 278 -1.86 -10.84 12.69
N TRP A 279 -2.33 -9.70 12.18
CA TRP A 279 -3.56 -9.06 12.64
C TRP A 279 -4.78 -9.95 12.42
N SER A 280 -4.88 -10.63 11.27
CA SER A 280 -6.00 -11.54 10.98
C SER A 280 -5.99 -12.75 11.92
N ILE A 281 -4.80 -13.26 12.25
CA ILE A 281 -4.64 -14.33 13.25
C ILE A 281 -5.09 -13.83 14.62
N TYR A 282 -4.60 -12.65 15.04
CA TYR A 282 -4.97 -12.03 16.29
C TYR A 282 -6.48 -11.80 16.42
N GLN A 283 -7.13 -11.23 15.40
CA GLN A 283 -8.58 -11.03 15.38
C GLN A 283 -9.35 -12.35 15.51
N LYS A 284 -8.85 -13.43 14.91
CA LYS A 284 -9.46 -14.75 15.02
C LYS A 284 -9.30 -15.32 16.43
N MET A 285 -8.13 -15.16 17.06
CA MET A 285 -7.89 -15.54 18.45
C MET A 285 -8.88 -14.84 19.39
N GLU A 286 -9.03 -13.52 19.25
CA GLU A 286 -9.92 -12.71 20.08
C GLU A 286 -11.40 -13.07 19.87
N ARG A 287 -11.84 -13.19 18.61
CA ARG A 287 -13.24 -13.50 18.27
C ARG A 287 -13.65 -14.89 18.73
N ASP A 288 -12.81 -15.89 18.46
CA ASP A 288 -13.14 -17.29 18.71
C ASP A 288 -12.72 -17.71 20.15
N ARG A 289 -12.04 -16.83 20.89
CA ARG A 289 -11.44 -17.08 22.22
C ARG A 289 -10.56 -18.34 22.24
N LYS A 290 -9.78 -18.52 21.17
CA LYS A 290 -8.92 -19.70 20.96
C LYS A 290 -7.46 -19.37 21.12
N ASP A 291 -6.71 -20.35 21.62
CA ASP A 291 -5.26 -20.28 21.62
C ASP A 291 -4.71 -20.50 20.20
N PHE A 292 -3.52 -19.94 19.93
CA PHE A 292 -2.88 -20.06 18.61
C PHE A 292 -2.68 -21.52 18.17
N SER A 293 -2.45 -22.43 19.12
CA SER A 293 -2.30 -23.87 18.87
C SER A 293 -3.52 -24.50 18.21
N GLU A 294 -4.69 -23.87 18.33
CA GLU A 294 -5.96 -24.33 17.75
C GLU A 294 -6.25 -23.68 16.39
N ILE A 295 -5.35 -22.83 15.89
CA ILE A 295 -5.45 -22.17 14.58
C ILE A 295 -4.73 -23.04 13.55
N TYR A 296 -5.48 -23.99 13.00
CA TYR A 296 -5.00 -24.92 11.97
C TYR A 296 -4.90 -24.28 10.56
N ASP A 297 -5.53 -23.13 10.34
CA ASP A 297 -5.74 -22.50 9.02
C ASP A 297 -4.77 -21.33 8.74
N LEU A 298 -3.50 -21.48 9.11
CA LEU A 298 -2.50 -20.42 8.93
C LEU A 298 -1.98 -20.31 7.50
N THR A 299 -2.09 -21.41 6.75
CA THR A 299 -1.72 -21.48 5.34
C THR A 299 -2.97 -21.67 4.49
N GLY A 300 -3.10 -20.86 3.45
CA GLY A 300 -4.12 -21.02 2.43
C GLY A 300 -3.50 -21.23 1.05
N ILE A 301 -4.27 -21.78 0.14
CA ILE A 301 -3.93 -21.88 -1.28
C ILE A 301 -4.70 -20.83 -2.05
N ARG A 302 -4.03 -20.22 -3.02
CA ARG A 302 -4.61 -19.33 -4.02
C ARG A 302 -4.39 -19.96 -5.39
N ILE A 303 -5.47 -20.11 -6.14
CA ILE A 303 -5.47 -20.57 -7.53
C ILE A 303 -5.82 -19.36 -8.39
N LEU A 304 -4.91 -19.01 -9.29
CA LEU A 304 -5.07 -17.94 -10.27
C LEU A 304 -5.25 -18.56 -11.66
N VAL A 305 -6.31 -18.15 -12.33
CA VAL A 305 -6.68 -18.63 -13.67
C VAL A 305 -6.95 -17.46 -14.60
N GLU A 306 -7.18 -17.70 -15.89
CA GLU A 306 -7.42 -16.64 -16.86
C GLU A 306 -8.88 -16.18 -16.84
N SER A 307 -9.82 -17.13 -16.77
CA SER A 307 -11.25 -16.84 -16.93
C SER A 307 -12.11 -17.18 -15.72
N VAL A 308 -13.32 -16.61 -15.70
CA VAL A 308 -14.33 -16.93 -14.67
C VAL A 308 -14.78 -18.37 -14.80
N ASP A 309 -14.93 -18.88 -16.02
CA ASP A 309 -15.32 -20.27 -16.27
C ASP A 309 -14.29 -21.25 -15.69
N GLU A 310 -13.00 -20.95 -15.87
CA GLU A 310 -11.91 -21.71 -15.25
C GLU A 310 -11.93 -21.63 -13.72
N CYS A 311 -12.43 -20.53 -13.11
CA CYS A 311 -12.56 -20.46 -11.65
C CYS A 311 -13.54 -21.52 -11.13
N TYR A 312 -14.68 -21.70 -11.82
CA TYR A 312 -15.66 -22.71 -11.45
C TYR A 312 -15.22 -24.13 -11.85
N GLY A 313 -14.48 -24.27 -12.96
CA GLY A 313 -13.82 -25.53 -13.33
C GLY A 313 -12.81 -25.98 -12.26
N ALA A 314 -11.93 -25.08 -11.85
CA ALA A 314 -10.97 -25.33 -10.77
C ALA A 314 -11.66 -25.64 -9.43
N LEU A 315 -12.77 -24.97 -9.11
CA LEU A 315 -13.59 -25.29 -7.93
C LEU A 315 -14.07 -26.74 -7.96
N GLY A 316 -14.67 -27.16 -9.08
CA GLY A 316 -15.20 -28.52 -9.24
C GLY A 316 -14.10 -29.59 -9.12
N ILE A 317 -12.96 -29.34 -9.75
CA ILE A 317 -11.78 -30.22 -9.68
C ILE A 317 -11.31 -30.36 -8.23
N VAL A 318 -11.15 -29.23 -7.54
CA VAL A 318 -10.64 -29.22 -6.16
C VAL A 318 -11.61 -29.91 -5.19
N HIS A 319 -12.93 -29.75 -5.38
CA HIS A 319 -13.96 -30.45 -4.61
C HIS A 319 -14.02 -31.96 -4.89
N ALA A 320 -13.63 -32.39 -6.10
CA ALA A 320 -13.54 -33.81 -6.43
C ALA A 320 -12.34 -34.49 -5.76
N VAL A 321 -11.24 -33.76 -5.55
CA VAL A 321 -10.04 -34.28 -4.89
C VAL A 321 -10.19 -34.29 -3.36
N TRP A 322 -10.71 -33.20 -2.78
CA TRP A 322 -10.90 -33.08 -1.33
C TRP A 322 -12.32 -32.67 -0.97
N PRO A 323 -12.97 -33.39 -0.02
CA PRO A 323 -14.32 -33.07 0.40
C PRO A 323 -14.43 -31.63 0.94
N PRO A 324 -15.41 -30.83 0.47
CA PRO A 324 -15.65 -29.50 1.01
C PRO A 324 -16.28 -29.58 2.40
N VAL A 325 -15.93 -28.60 3.24
CA VAL A 325 -16.52 -28.42 4.57
C VAL A 325 -17.80 -27.61 4.44
N GLU A 326 -18.91 -28.16 4.95
CA GLU A 326 -20.22 -27.55 4.88
C GLU A 326 -20.25 -26.15 5.54
N GLY A 327 -20.98 -25.21 4.92
CA GLY A 327 -21.10 -23.83 5.40
C GLY A 327 -19.84 -22.97 5.26
N ARG A 328 -18.75 -23.50 4.67
CA ARG A 328 -17.49 -22.78 4.44
C ARG A 328 -17.18 -22.47 2.98
N PHE A 329 -18.21 -22.51 2.14
CA PHE A 329 -18.16 -22.06 0.76
C PHE A 329 -18.72 -20.64 0.63
N LYS A 330 -18.03 -19.76 -0.10
CA LYS A 330 -18.47 -18.39 -0.39
C LYS A 330 -18.09 -18.02 -1.82
N ASP A 331 -19.08 -17.69 -2.62
CA ASP A 331 -18.88 -17.21 -3.99
C ASP A 331 -18.93 -15.67 -4.03
N TYR A 332 -17.76 -15.03 -3.97
CA TYR A 332 -17.66 -13.58 -4.15
C TYR A 332 -17.47 -13.17 -5.63
N ILE A 333 -17.44 -14.12 -6.58
CA ILE A 333 -17.50 -13.77 -8.00
C ILE A 333 -18.94 -13.38 -8.35
N SER A 334 -19.91 -14.22 -7.96
CA SER A 334 -21.34 -13.94 -8.16
C SER A 334 -21.86 -12.84 -7.23
N ASN A 335 -21.33 -12.77 -5.99
CA ASN A 335 -21.71 -11.75 -5.01
C ASN A 335 -20.48 -10.98 -4.52
N PRO A 336 -19.97 -10.01 -5.32
CA PRO A 336 -18.81 -9.22 -4.95
C PRO A 336 -19.01 -8.48 -3.63
N LYS A 337 -17.93 -8.29 -2.87
CA LYS A 337 -17.99 -7.42 -1.68
C LYS A 337 -18.13 -5.94 -2.10
N PRO A 338 -18.50 -5.04 -1.17
CA PRO A 338 -18.66 -3.62 -1.48
C PRO A 338 -17.41 -2.92 -2.04
N ASN A 339 -16.21 -3.48 -1.85
CA ASN A 339 -14.94 -2.97 -2.39
C ASN A 339 -14.54 -3.67 -3.70
N ASP A 340 -15.50 -4.26 -4.41
CA ASP A 340 -15.33 -5.04 -5.65
C ASP A 340 -14.39 -6.24 -5.54
N TYR A 341 -14.16 -6.73 -4.31
CA TYR A 341 -13.42 -7.96 -4.08
C TYR A 341 -14.18 -9.16 -4.67
N ARG A 342 -13.50 -9.91 -5.55
CA ARG A 342 -14.02 -11.10 -6.23
C ARG A 342 -13.07 -12.28 -6.08
N SER A 343 -13.60 -13.40 -5.58
CA SER A 343 -12.92 -14.69 -5.46
C SER A 343 -13.91 -15.74 -4.96
N ILE A 344 -13.73 -17.00 -5.34
CA ILE A 344 -14.39 -18.14 -4.69
C ILE A 344 -13.55 -18.55 -3.48
N HIS A 345 -14.16 -18.66 -2.31
CA HIS A 345 -13.53 -19.19 -1.11
C HIS A 345 -14.18 -20.51 -0.74
N THR A 346 -13.37 -21.53 -0.52
CA THR A 346 -13.83 -22.84 -0.03
C THR A 346 -12.87 -23.35 1.03
N THR A 347 -13.40 -24.03 2.05
CA THR A 347 -12.58 -24.82 2.99
C THR A 347 -12.77 -26.29 2.68
N LEU A 348 -11.68 -27.04 2.60
CA LEU A 348 -11.66 -28.45 2.27
C LEU A 348 -11.04 -29.25 3.40
N LEU A 349 -11.38 -30.53 3.46
CA LEU A 349 -10.65 -31.51 4.26
C LEU A 349 -9.46 -32.03 3.44
N GLY A 350 -8.33 -31.35 3.60
CA GLY A 350 -7.09 -31.65 2.87
C GLY A 350 -6.38 -32.91 3.37
N PRO A 351 -5.16 -33.16 2.86
CA PRO A 351 -4.35 -34.29 3.30
C PRO A 351 -4.16 -34.29 4.82
N GLU A 352 -4.11 -35.49 5.41
CA GLU A 352 -3.95 -35.71 6.86
C GLU A 352 -5.12 -35.16 7.72
N GLY A 353 -6.28 -34.92 7.11
CA GLY A 353 -7.46 -34.41 7.82
C GLY A 353 -7.34 -32.95 8.25
N ARG A 354 -6.34 -32.22 7.74
CA ARG A 354 -6.15 -30.80 8.04
C ARG A 354 -7.11 -29.94 7.20
N LEU A 355 -7.62 -28.87 7.79
CA LEU A 355 -8.45 -27.91 7.07
C LEU A 355 -7.60 -27.08 6.11
N LEU A 356 -8.01 -27.03 4.85
CA LEU A 356 -7.34 -26.28 3.80
C LEU A 356 -8.26 -25.17 3.27
N GLU A 357 -7.89 -23.92 3.46
CA GLU A 357 -8.57 -22.80 2.82
C GLU A 357 -8.03 -22.61 1.40
N VAL A 358 -8.92 -22.65 0.41
CA VAL A 358 -8.61 -22.41 -1.00
C VAL A 358 -9.35 -21.17 -1.48
N GLN A 359 -8.63 -20.31 -2.18
CA GLN A 359 -9.16 -19.14 -2.87
C GLN A 359 -8.93 -19.31 -4.36
N ILE A 360 -9.97 -19.12 -5.17
CA ILE A 360 -9.90 -19.23 -6.62
C ILE A 360 -10.35 -17.89 -7.20
N ARG A 361 -9.59 -17.34 -8.14
CA ARG A 361 -9.92 -16.08 -8.82
C ARG A 361 -9.10 -15.94 -10.09
N THR A 362 -9.48 -15.01 -10.96
CA THR A 362 -8.67 -14.71 -12.14
C THR A 362 -7.44 -13.86 -11.80
N PHE A 363 -6.46 -13.80 -12.69
CA PHE A 363 -5.33 -12.85 -12.58
C PHE A 363 -5.82 -11.40 -12.50
N GLN A 364 -6.82 -11.03 -13.30
CA GLN A 364 -7.44 -9.71 -13.24
C GLN A 364 -8.09 -9.44 -11.88
N MET A 365 -8.89 -10.38 -11.37
CA MET A 365 -9.49 -10.26 -10.04
C MET A 365 -8.42 -10.18 -8.96
N HIS A 366 -7.31 -10.89 -9.11
CA HIS A 366 -6.19 -10.83 -8.17
C HIS A 366 -5.56 -9.44 -8.12
N ARG A 367 -5.28 -8.82 -9.27
CA ARG A 367 -4.79 -7.44 -9.36
C ARG A 367 -5.75 -6.47 -8.65
N VAL A 368 -7.04 -6.52 -8.99
CA VAL A 368 -8.08 -5.69 -8.35
C VAL A 368 -8.14 -5.93 -6.84
N CYS A 369 -7.93 -7.15 -6.36
CA CYS A 369 -7.95 -7.44 -4.92
C CYS A 369 -6.73 -6.92 -4.16
N GLU A 370 -5.55 -6.85 -4.77
CA GLU A 370 -4.32 -6.39 -4.10
C GLU A 370 -4.15 -4.87 -4.20
N GLU A 371 -4.51 -4.30 -5.36
CA GLU A 371 -4.32 -2.88 -5.71
C GLU A 371 -5.62 -2.06 -5.61
N GLY A 372 -6.78 -2.71 -5.51
CA GLY A 372 -8.07 -2.05 -5.33
C GLY A 372 -8.43 -1.15 -6.51
N VAL A 373 -8.95 0.03 -6.19
CA VAL A 373 -9.20 1.10 -7.17
C VAL A 373 -7.95 1.45 -7.97
N ALA A 374 -6.75 1.27 -7.41
CA ALA A 374 -5.49 1.60 -8.08
C ALA A 374 -5.22 0.68 -9.29
N ALA A 375 -5.82 -0.51 -9.34
CA ALA A 375 -5.68 -1.44 -10.46
C ALA A 375 -6.13 -0.85 -11.81
N HIS A 376 -6.96 0.20 -11.80
CA HIS A 376 -7.41 0.89 -13.02
C HIS A 376 -6.32 1.72 -13.72
N TRP A 377 -5.21 2.03 -13.05
CA TRP A 377 -4.12 2.85 -13.60
C TRP A 377 -3.01 2.02 -14.29
N ARG A 378 -3.22 0.71 -14.51
CA ARG A 378 -2.22 -0.19 -15.11
C ARG A 378 -2.74 -1.00 -16.28
#